data_AF-A0A1A6A2Q5-F1
#
_entry.id   AF-A0A1A6A2Q5-F1
#
_cell.length_a   1.000
_cell.length_b   1.000
_cell.length_c   1.000
_cell.angle_alpha   90.00
_cell.angle_beta   90.00
_cell.angle_gamma   90.00
#
_symmetry.space_group_name_H-M   'P 1'
#
loop_
_entity.id
_entity.type
_entity.pdbx_description
1 polymer ?
#
loop_
_entity_poly.entity_id
_entity_poly.type
_entity_poly.pdbx_seq_one_letter_code
_entity_poly.pdbx_strand_id
1 'polypeptide(L)'
;MPVDKKHGKARSSPYKKPKPTTSPDEAGPSRPRPSHKIPTTEQRSTDALPGLSKLKGQIRQTKRLLAKDTLEPGLRVQTQRRLTSLEADLANALKRDVEKKNGAKYHMVKFFERQKLVRIIKRIQKKLKSSSEISDKKRAKLEEELEDARVMMNYVLNFPNTEKYISLFPPSASSSSEQRTEEEAEQEEKAKLKLPPLIHPTPTEKQLKEEYDKPSKRRHEILLEISQLMKDGKLSNTPEEEIKKEKNISLLSHERSATKGDKKVDEVAEEEDDFFESDE
;
A
#
# COMPACT_ATOMS: atom_id res chain seq x y z
N MET A 1 -63.68 6.60 -29.76
CA MET A 1 -62.61 6.34 -28.77
C MET A 1 -63.21 5.62 -27.56
N PRO A 2 -62.79 4.37 -27.28
CA PRO A 2 -63.00 3.76 -25.97
C PRO A 2 -61.68 3.59 -25.22
N VAL A 3 -61.72 3.86 -23.92
CA VAL A 3 -60.58 4.02 -23.01
C VAL A 3 -60.34 2.70 -22.28
N ASP A 4 -59.22 2.03 -22.55
CA ASP A 4 -58.83 0.79 -21.88
C ASP A 4 -58.31 1.05 -20.45
N LYS A 5 -59.09 0.61 -19.45
CA LYS A 5 -58.71 0.60 -18.03
C LYS A 5 -57.76 -0.58 -17.76
N LYS A 6 -56.46 -0.31 -17.60
CA LYS A 6 -55.49 -1.30 -17.10
C LYS A 6 -55.64 -1.50 -15.59
N HIS A 7 -56.11 -2.67 -15.17
CA HIS A 7 -56.00 -3.13 -13.79
C HIS A 7 -54.57 -3.57 -13.47
N GLY A 8 -53.93 -2.89 -12.51
CA GLY A 8 -52.59 -3.23 -12.02
C GLY A 8 -52.60 -4.53 -11.22
N LYS A 9 -51.89 -5.55 -11.71
CA LYS A 9 -51.63 -6.78 -10.96
C LYS A 9 -50.65 -6.50 -9.81
N ALA A 10 -51.14 -6.58 -8.58
CA ALA A 10 -50.30 -6.65 -7.39
C ALA A 10 -49.47 -7.95 -7.43
N ARG A 11 -48.14 -7.82 -7.40
CA ARG A 11 -47.23 -8.96 -7.24
C ARG A 11 -47.08 -9.25 -5.74
N SER A 12 -47.82 -10.24 -5.24
CA SER A 12 -47.58 -10.83 -3.92
C SER A 12 -46.30 -11.68 -3.96
N SER A 13 -45.36 -11.39 -3.05
CA SER A 13 -44.13 -12.18 -2.87
C SER A 13 -44.41 -13.34 -1.90
N PRO A 14 -44.09 -14.61 -2.24
CA PRO A 14 -44.57 -15.77 -1.49
C PRO A 14 -43.70 -16.19 -0.29
N TYR A 15 -42.74 -15.38 0.15
CA TYR A 15 -41.88 -15.74 1.30
C TYR A 15 -41.76 -14.59 2.31
N LYS A 16 -42.79 -14.43 3.16
CA LYS A 16 -42.63 -13.80 4.47
C LYS A 16 -43.62 -14.44 5.43
N LYS A 17 -43.17 -15.43 6.21
CA LYS A 17 -43.95 -15.96 7.34
C LYS A 17 -44.16 -14.82 8.35
N PRO A 18 -45.40 -14.54 8.80
CA PRO A 18 -45.63 -13.56 9.85
C PRO A 18 -45.03 -14.06 11.17
N LYS A 19 -44.35 -13.17 11.91
CA LYS A 19 -43.91 -13.47 13.29
C LYS A 19 -45.15 -13.62 14.19
N PRO A 20 -45.14 -14.53 15.19
CA PRO A 20 -46.24 -14.65 16.12
C PRO A 20 -46.42 -13.34 16.90
N THR A 21 -47.67 -12.91 17.03
CA THR A 21 -48.08 -11.77 17.84
C THR A 21 -48.00 -12.17 19.31
N THR A 22 -46.99 -11.68 20.02
CA THR A 22 -46.95 -11.77 21.49
C THR A 22 -48.02 -10.83 22.07
N SER A 23 -48.93 -11.40 22.86
CA SER A 23 -49.92 -10.70 23.70
C SER A 23 -49.23 -9.68 24.63
N PRO A 24 -49.90 -8.58 25.03
CA PRO A 24 -49.27 -7.46 25.74
C PRO A 24 -48.97 -7.70 27.23
N ASP A 25 -49.32 -8.86 27.79
CA ASP A 25 -49.39 -9.04 29.26
C ASP A 25 -48.17 -9.74 29.92
N GLU A 26 -47.08 -9.99 29.19
CA GLU A 26 -45.82 -10.48 29.79
C GLU A 26 -44.65 -9.53 29.50
N ALA A 27 -44.70 -8.33 30.08
CA ALA A 27 -43.55 -7.43 30.14
C ALA A 27 -42.67 -7.77 31.35
N GLY A 28 -41.68 -8.64 31.17
CA GLY A 28 -40.56 -8.79 32.11
C GLY A 28 -39.75 -7.48 32.24
N PRO A 29 -38.93 -7.32 33.30
CA PRO A 29 -38.27 -6.06 33.62
C PRO A 29 -37.40 -5.58 32.46
N SER A 30 -37.62 -4.33 32.03
CA SER A 30 -36.93 -3.70 30.90
C SER A 30 -35.42 -3.77 31.08
N ARG A 31 -34.72 -4.45 30.16
CA ARG A 31 -33.25 -4.35 30.09
C ARG A 31 -32.84 -2.87 29.98
N PRO A 32 -31.88 -2.39 30.78
CA PRO A 32 -31.42 -1.01 30.69
C PRO A 32 -30.86 -0.75 29.29
N ARG A 33 -31.33 0.33 28.65
CA ARG A 33 -30.82 0.76 27.35
C ARG A 33 -29.30 0.99 27.46
N PRO A 34 -28.47 0.45 26.55
CA PRO A 34 -27.05 0.71 26.60
C PRO A 34 -26.81 2.20 26.42
N SER A 35 -26.38 2.86 27.50
CA SER A 35 -25.91 4.24 27.47
C SER A 35 -24.68 4.27 26.57
N HIS A 36 -24.84 4.74 25.33
CA HIS A 36 -23.70 5.07 24.47
C HIS A 36 -22.92 6.23 25.12
N LYS A 37 -21.94 5.90 25.97
CA LYS A 37 -20.95 6.86 26.46
C LYS A 37 -20.09 7.25 25.26
N ILE A 38 -20.29 8.47 24.76
CA ILE A 38 -19.41 9.05 23.73
C ILE A 38 -18.09 9.35 24.44
N PRO A 39 -16.96 8.73 24.08
CA PRO A 39 -15.69 8.98 24.76
C PRO A 39 -15.25 10.44 24.58
N THR A 40 -14.69 11.01 25.63
CA THR A 40 -14.06 12.33 25.62
C THR A 40 -12.87 12.36 24.66
N THR A 41 -12.62 13.53 24.08
CA THR A 41 -11.66 13.75 22.97
C THR A 41 -10.22 13.34 23.28
N GLU A 42 -9.85 13.25 24.56
CA GLU A 42 -8.49 12.92 25.00
C GLU A 42 -8.20 11.41 25.08
N GLN A 43 -9.23 10.55 25.02
CA GLN A 43 -9.05 9.09 25.07
C GLN A 43 -8.89 8.42 23.69
N ARG A 44 -8.62 9.18 22.64
CA ARG A 44 -8.40 8.60 21.30
C ARG A 44 -6.95 8.11 21.19
N SER A 45 -6.75 6.79 21.23
CA SER A 45 -5.48 6.19 20.81
C SER A 45 -5.19 6.54 19.34
N THR A 46 -3.91 6.62 18.99
CA THR A 46 -3.44 6.93 17.62
C THR A 46 -3.95 5.93 16.57
N ASP A 47 -4.23 4.68 16.98
CA ASP A 47 -4.82 3.64 16.14
C ASP A 47 -6.35 3.73 16.02
N ALA A 48 -7.00 4.53 16.87
CA ALA A 48 -8.44 4.75 16.87
C ALA A 48 -8.82 6.10 16.22
N LEU A 49 -8.10 6.50 15.17
CA LEU A 49 -8.52 7.66 14.38
C LEU A 49 -9.96 7.41 13.87
N PRO A 50 -10.89 8.36 14.07
CA PRO A 50 -12.28 8.15 13.69
C PRO A 50 -12.37 7.93 12.18
N GLY A 51 -13.12 6.90 11.77
CA GLY A 51 -13.36 6.65 10.36
C GLY A 51 -13.96 7.86 9.64
N LEU A 52 -13.73 7.96 8.32
CA LEU A 52 -14.07 9.13 7.50
C LEU A 52 -15.54 9.57 7.64
N SER A 53 -16.46 8.62 7.79
CA SER A 53 -17.89 8.90 8.03
C SER A 53 -18.13 9.60 9.37
N LYS A 54 -17.43 9.17 10.44
CA LYS A 54 -17.53 9.78 11.77
C LYS A 54 -16.98 11.20 11.77
N LEU A 55 -15.83 11.46 11.13
CA LEU A 55 -15.26 12.80 10.99
C LEU A 55 -16.22 13.75 10.25
N LYS A 56 -16.77 13.31 9.10
CA LYS A 56 -17.77 14.08 8.36
C LYS A 56 -19.03 14.35 9.19
N GLY A 57 -19.47 13.38 9.99
CA GLY A 57 -20.59 13.53 10.92
C GLY A 57 -20.33 14.59 11.98
N GLN A 58 -19.15 14.55 12.62
CA GLN A 58 -18.74 15.52 13.63
C GLN A 58 -18.66 16.93 13.06
N ILE A 59 -18.06 17.12 11.88
CA ILE A 59 -18.01 18.43 11.21
C ILE A 59 -19.42 18.98 10.95
N ARG A 60 -20.35 18.15 10.43
CA ARG A 60 -21.74 18.59 10.21
C ARG A 60 -22.41 19.01 11.51
N GLN A 61 -22.22 18.25 12.59
CA GLN A 61 -22.79 18.58 13.89
C GLN A 61 -22.20 19.87 14.47
N THR A 62 -20.88 20.07 14.36
CA THR A 62 -20.21 21.31 14.79
C THR A 62 -20.65 22.51 13.97
N LYS A 63 -20.80 22.37 12.63
CA LYS A 63 -21.35 23.42 11.77
C LYS A 63 -22.80 23.78 12.14
N ARG A 64 -23.64 22.77 12.42
CA ARG A 64 -25.01 23.00 12.91
C ARG A 64 -25.05 23.68 14.28
N LEU A 65 -24.09 23.39 15.16
CA LEU A 65 -23.98 24.04 16.46
C LEU A 65 -23.59 25.52 16.32
N LEU A 66 -22.61 25.81 15.44
CA LEU A 66 -22.19 27.18 15.14
C LEU A 66 -23.26 28.02 14.46
N ALA A 67 -24.17 27.40 13.70
CA ALA A 67 -25.30 28.07 13.07
C ALA A 67 -26.40 28.52 14.05
N LYS A 68 -26.31 28.19 15.35
CA LYS A 68 -27.26 28.66 16.36
C LYS A 68 -26.86 30.05 16.85
N ASP A 69 -27.80 30.99 16.78
CA ASP A 69 -27.58 32.37 17.23
C ASP A 69 -27.51 32.51 18.75
N THR A 70 -28.09 31.56 19.50
CA THR A 70 -28.13 31.53 20.96
C THR A 70 -26.86 31.00 21.64
N LEU A 71 -25.76 30.85 20.90
CA LEU A 71 -24.52 30.28 21.42
C LEU A 71 -23.69 31.32 22.19
N GLU A 72 -23.21 30.96 23.37
CA GLU A 72 -22.30 31.78 24.15
C GLU A 72 -21.01 32.11 23.36
N PRO A 73 -20.49 33.36 23.42
CA PRO A 73 -19.29 33.75 22.69
C PRO A 73 -18.07 32.85 22.96
N GLY A 74 -17.83 32.46 24.21
CA GLY A 74 -16.70 31.58 24.57
C GLY A 74 -16.81 30.19 23.93
N LEU A 75 -18.01 29.61 23.98
CA LEU A 75 -18.30 28.32 23.33
C LEU A 75 -18.21 28.42 21.81
N ARG A 76 -18.58 29.55 21.20
CA ARG A 76 -18.44 29.79 19.75
C ARG A 76 -16.98 29.75 19.31
N VAL A 77 -16.07 30.38 20.05
CA VAL A 77 -14.62 30.33 19.75
C VAL A 77 -14.07 28.92 19.88
N GLN A 78 -14.43 28.20 20.95
CA GLN A 78 -13.98 26.81 21.15
C GLN A 78 -14.50 25.87 20.04
N THR A 79 -15.76 26.04 19.64
CA THR A 79 -16.37 25.22 18.58
C THR A 79 -15.80 25.53 17.19
N GLN A 80 -15.40 26.78 16.92
CA GLN A 80 -14.64 27.14 15.71
C GLN A 80 -13.25 26.47 15.69
N ARG A 81 -12.50 26.53 16.79
CA ARG A 81 -11.20 25.83 16.91
C ARG A 81 -11.35 24.32 16.74
N ARG A 82 -12.42 23.74 17.29
CA ARG A 82 -12.74 22.33 17.10
C ARG A 82 -13.08 22.02 15.63
N LEU A 83 -13.80 22.89 14.95
CA LEU A 83 -14.12 22.72 13.54
C LEU A 83 -12.85 22.70 12.68
N THR A 84 -11.92 23.64 12.89
CA THR A 84 -10.67 23.68 12.12
C THR A 84 -9.82 22.43 12.36
N SER A 85 -9.73 21.97 13.61
CA SER A 85 -9.07 20.69 13.93
C SER A 85 -9.73 19.49 13.22
N LEU A 86 -11.06 19.40 13.24
CA LEU A 86 -11.79 18.32 12.57
C LEU A 86 -11.63 18.36 11.04
N GLU A 87 -11.53 19.54 10.45
CA GLU A 87 -11.28 19.70 9.01
C GLU A 87 -9.86 19.27 8.62
N ALA A 88 -8.85 19.59 9.45
CA ALA A 88 -7.49 19.09 9.29
C ALA A 88 -7.43 17.55 9.40
N ASP A 89 -8.11 16.97 10.38
CA ASP A 89 -8.21 15.51 10.55
C ASP A 89 -8.87 14.85 9.34
N LEU A 90 -9.94 15.45 8.80
CA LEU A 90 -10.60 14.97 7.59
C LEU A 90 -9.64 14.99 6.39
N ALA A 91 -8.90 16.08 6.19
CA ALA A 91 -7.94 16.18 5.10
C ALA A 91 -6.86 15.09 5.19
N ASN A 92 -6.33 14.84 6.40
CA ASN A 92 -5.36 13.78 6.64
C ASN A 92 -5.97 12.38 6.43
N ALA A 93 -7.22 12.17 6.85
CA ALA A 93 -7.93 10.90 6.62
C ALA A 93 -8.17 10.63 5.12
N LEU A 94 -8.49 11.66 4.34
CA LEU A 94 -8.61 11.54 2.88
C LEU A 94 -7.28 11.18 2.22
N LYS A 95 -6.18 11.82 2.63
CA LYS A 95 -4.83 11.50 2.12
C LYS A 95 -4.48 10.03 2.38
N ARG A 96 -4.69 9.55 3.61
CA ARG A 96 -4.47 8.14 3.98
C ARG A 96 -5.33 7.16 3.17
N ASP A 97 -6.58 7.51 2.88
CA ASP A 97 -7.47 6.69 2.04
C ASP A 97 -6.98 6.61 0.60
N VAL A 98 -6.49 7.73 0.04
CA VAL A 98 -5.85 7.77 -1.29
C VAL A 98 -4.59 6.92 -1.31
N GLU A 99 -3.71 7.08 -0.31
CA GLU A 99 -2.48 6.29 -0.17
C GLU A 99 -2.76 4.80 -0.07
N LYS A 100 -3.76 4.39 0.72
CA LYS A 100 -4.18 3.00 0.85
C LYS A 100 -4.69 2.43 -0.48
N LYS A 101 -5.54 3.19 -1.18
CA LYS A 101 -6.10 2.78 -2.48
C LYS A 101 -5.02 2.65 -3.55
N ASN A 102 -4.15 3.65 -3.67
CA ASN A 102 -3.04 3.64 -4.63
C ASN A 102 -2.01 2.56 -4.28
N GLY A 103 -1.70 2.40 -3.00
CA GLY A 103 -0.84 1.33 -2.48
C GLY A 103 -1.34 -0.03 -2.94
N ALA A 104 -2.61 -0.36 -2.69
CA ALA A 104 -3.20 -1.62 -3.14
C ALA A 104 -3.26 -1.75 -4.67
N LYS A 105 -3.68 -0.70 -5.37
CA LYS A 105 -3.84 -0.70 -6.84
C LYS A 105 -2.53 -0.93 -7.57
N TYR A 106 -1.46 -0.25 -7.15
CA TYR A 106 -0.17 -0.29 -7.83
C TYR A 106 0.83 -1.25 -7.18
N HIS A 107 0.46 -1.94 -6.10
CA HIS A 107 1.33 -2.89 -5.40
C HIS A 107 1.90 -3.94 -6.36
N MET A 108 1.04 -4.56 -7.18
CA MET A 108 1.45 -5.58 -8.16
C MET A 108 2.34 -5.01 -9.27
N VAL A 109 1.98 -3.84 -9.82
CA VAL A 109 2.80 -3.17 -10.85
C VAL A 109 4.20 -2.87 -10.31
N LYS A 110 4.27 -2.21 -9.15
CA LYS A 110 5.54 -1.92 -8.47
C LYS A 110 6.32 -3.20 -8.14
N PHE A 111 5.64 -4.29 -7.76
CA PHE A 111 6.30 -5.57 -7.48
C PHE A 111 6.99 -6.14 -8.72
N PHE A 112 6.31 -6.22 -9.87
CA PHE A 112 6.91 -6.74 -11.09
C PHE A 112 8.06 -5.86 -11.60
N GLU A 113 7.93 -4.53 -11.50
CA GLU A 113 9.00 -3.62 -11.87
C GLU A 113 10.22 -3.76 -10.95
N ARG A 114 10.03 -3.87 -9.62
CA ARG A 114 11.12 -4.18 -8.68
C ARG A 114 11.83 -5.49 -9.05
N GLN A 115 11.08 -6.55 -9.33
CA GLN A 115 11.68 -7.84 -9.70
C GLN A 115 12.47 -7.74 -11.01
N LYS A 116 11.93 -7.03 -12.00
CA LYS A 116 12.62 -6.79 -13.27
C LYS A 116 13.92 -6.04 -13.06
N LEU A 117 13.92 -4.95 -12.30
CA LEU A 117 15.11 -4.16 -11.98
C LEU A 117 16.16 -4.98 -11.21
N VAL A 118 15.74 -5.78 -10.22
CA VAL A 118 16.65 -6.68 -9.51
C VAL A 118 17.33 -7.68 -10.46
N ARG A 119 16.60 -8.25 -11.42
CA ARG A 119 17.19 -9.15 -12.43
C ARG A 119 18.17 -8.40 -13.35
N ILE A 120 17.83 -7.19 -13.77
CA ILE A 120 18.69 -6.34 -14.61
C ILE A 120 19.99 -6.00 -13.86
N ILE A 121 19.90 -5.51 -12.63
CA ILE A 121 21.06 -5.17 -11.79
C ILE A 121 21.97 -6.39 -11.62
N LYS A 122 21.42 -7.56 -11.26
CA LYS A 122 22.20 -8.81 -11.12
C LYS A 122 22.93 -9.19 -12.41
N ARG A 123 22.25 -9.04 -13.57
CA ARG A 123 22.84 -9.35 -14.88
C ARG A 123 23.98 -8.40 -15.22
N ILE A 124 23.81 -7.09 -14.99
CA ILE A 124 24.84 -6.08 -15.23
C ILE A 124 26.04 -6.32 -14.30
N GLN A 125 25.80 -6.55 -13.01
CA GLN A 125 26.85 -6.90 -12.05
C GLN A 125 27.61 -8.17 -12.46
N LYS A 126 26.93 -9.21 -12.95
CA LYS A 126 27.60 -10.42 -13.44
C LYS A 126 28.49 -10.11 -14.64
N LYS A 127 28.01 -9.33 -15.61
CA LYS A 127 28.80 -8.91 -16.79
C LYS A 127 30.04 -8.11 -16.39
N LEU A 128 29.91 -7.18 -15.44
CA LEU A 128 31.04 -6.40 -14.92
C LEU A 128 32.09 -7.28 -14.21
N LYS A 129 31.65 -8.36 -13.54
CA LYS A 129 32.56 -9.30 -12.85
C LYS A 129 33.19 -10.33 -13.78
N SER A 130 32.46 -10.86 -14.75
CA SER A 130 32.90 -11.98 -15.60
C SER A 130 33.87 -11.57 -16.70
N SER A 131 33.98 -10.28 -16.98
CA SER A 131 34.68 -9.81 -18.16
C SER A 131 35.88 -8.94 -17.79
N SER A 132 37.00 -9.62 -17.50
CA SER A 132 38.32 -9.01 -17.39
C SER A 132 38.85 -8.43 -18.72
N GLU A 133 38.22 -8.77 -19.86
CA GLU A 133 38.60 -8.33 -21.21
C GLU A 133 37.56 -7.39 -21.88
N ILE A 134 36.78 -6.65 -21.09
CA ILE A 134 35.91 -5.61 -21.65
C ILE A 134 36.74 -4.33 -21.88
N SER A 135 36.69 -3.81 -23.12
CA SER A 135 37.20 -2.46 -23.44
C SER A 135 36.60 -1.42 -22.48
N ASP A 136 37.43 -0.48 -22.00
CA ASP A 136 37.05 0.57 -21.05
C ASP A 136 35.73 1.28 -21.42
N LYS A 137 35.52 1.52 -22.72
CA LYS A 137 34.29 2.15 -23.23
C LYS A 137 33.02 1.33 -22.95
N LYS A 138 33.10 0.01 -23.07
CA LYS A 138 31.97 -0.89 -22.79
C LYS A 138 31.76 -1.05 -21.28
N ARG A 139 32.83 -1.00 -20.49
CA ARG A 139 32.74 -1.01 -19.03
C ARG A 139 32.03 0.23 -18.50
N ALA A 140 32.44 1.42 -18.96
CA ALA A 140 31.80 2.68 -18.60
C ALA A 140 30.29 2.68 -18.89
N LYS A 141 29.87 2.17 -20.05
CA LYS A 141 28.45 2.03 -20.41
C LYS A 141 27.67 1.07 -19.49
N LEU A 142 28.30 -0.02 -19.04
CA LEU A 142 27.67 -0.96 -18.11
C LEU A 142 27.58 -0.38 -16.70
N GLU A 143 28.55 0.44 -16.29
CA GLU A 143 28.52 1.17 -15.01
C GLU A 143 27.44 2.25 -15.04
N GLU A 144 27.28 2.97 -16.15
CA GLU A 144 26.18 3.93 -16.38
C GLU A 144 24.80 3.23 -16.35
N GLU A 145 24.63 2.11 -17.06
CA GLU A 145 23.38 1.32 -17.04
C GLU A 145 23.08 0.77 -15.63
N LEU A 146 24.12 0.47 -14.84
CA LEU A 146 23.96 0.04 -13.44
C LEU A 146 23.44 1.18 -12.56
N GLU A 147 23.99 2.38 -12.72
CA GLU A 147 23.55 3.58 -11.99
C GLU A 147 22.08 3.90 -12.33
N ASP A 148 21.73 3.90 -13.61
CA ASP A 148 20.36 4.11 -14.06
C ASP A 148 19.39 3.09 -13.47
N ALA A 149 19.77 1.81 -13.49
CA ALA A 149 18.94 0.75 -12.91
C ALA A 149 18.72 0.95 -11.40
N ARG A 150 19.70 1.51 -10.68
CA ARG A 150 19.60 1.83 -9.24
C ARG A 150 18.71 3.05 -8.98
N VAL A 151 18.85 4.11 -9.77
CA VAL A 151 17.95 5.28 -9.71
C VAL A 151 16.51 4.84 -9.97
N MET A 152 16.29 4.03 -11.01
CA MET A 152 14.98 3.47 -11.32
C MET A 152 14.46 2.54 -10.21
N MET A 153 15.32 1.77 -9.55
CA MET A 153 14.91 0.93 -8.41
C MET A 153 14.41 1.79 -7.25
N ASN A 154 15.15 2.85 -6.93
CA ASN A 154 14.76 3.82 -5.92
C ASN A 154 13.47 4.56 -6.27
N TYR A 155 13.22 4.81 -7.55
CA TYR A 155 11.92 5.30 -8.02
C TYR A 155 10.78 4.38 -7.62
N VAL A 156 10.89 3.07 -7.87
CA VAL A 156 9.79 2.15 -7.53
C VAL A 156 9.58 2.05 -6.01
N LEU A 157 10.66 2.10 -5.22
CA LEU A 157 10.62 1.99 -3.76
C LEU A 157 10.01 3.24 -3.11
N ASN A 158 10.47 4.42 -3.51
CA ASN A 158 10.17 5.68 -2.83
C ASN A 158 9.07 6.50 -3.52
N PHE A 159 8.43 5.98 -4.57
CA PHE A 159 7.34 6.71 -5.24
C PHE A 159 6.16 6.97 -4.28
N PRO A 160 5.72 8.23 -4.14
CA PRO A 160 4.68 8.61 -3.19
C PRO A 160 3.33 7.95 -3.50
N ASN A 161 2.71 7.32 -2.50
CA ASN A 161 1.41 6.67 -2.68
C ASN A 161 0.24 7.69 -2.77
N THR A 162 0.49 8.98 -2.55
CA THR A 162 -0.50 10.05 -2.76
C THR A 162 -0.78 10.30 -4.25
N GLU A 163 0.17 9.95 -5.13
CA GLU A 163 0.08 10.14 -6.57
C GLU A 163 -0.17 8.82 -7.31
N LYS A 164 -0.64 8.92 -8.56
CA LYS A 164 -0.80 7.75 -9.44
C LYS A 164 0.58 7.29 -9.93
N TYR A 165 0.87 6.01 -9.75
CA TYR A 165 2.14 5.45 -10.21
C TYR A 165 2.27 5.52 -11.73
N ILE A 166 3.44 5.97 -12.21
CA ILE A 166 3.79 6.02 -13.63
C ILE A 166 4.80 4.91 -13.89
N SER A 167 4.38 3.91 -14.66
CA SER A 167 5.18 2.70 -14.94
C SER A 167 6.48 3.03 -15.69
N LEU A 168 7.56 2.36 -15.29
CA LEU A 168 8.86 2.42 -15.95
C LEU A 168 8.91 1.51 -17.18
N PHE A 169 8.21 0.38 -17.12
CA PHE A 169 8.13 -0.60 -18.19
C PHE A 169 6.69 -0.75 -18.66
N PRO A 170 6.19 0.19 -19.50
CA PRO A 170 4.86 0.06 -20.08
C PRO A 170 4.74 -1.31 -20.76
N PRO A 171 3.60 -2.01 -20.62
CA PRO A 171 3.34 -3.17 -21.45
C PRO A 171 3.37 -2.68 -22.90
N SER A 172 4.42 -3.03 -23.64
CA SER A 172 4.39 -2.90 -25.10
C SER A 172 3.19 -3.71 -25.59
N ALA A 173 2.58 -3.28 -26.70
CA ALA A 173 1.44 -3.98 -27.31
C ALA A 173 1.67 -5.49 -27.54
N SER A 174 2.92 -5.94 -27.44
CA SER A 174 3.34 -7.33 -27.48
C SER A 174 3.13 -8.11 -26.18
N SER A 175 2.58 -7.62 -25.06
CA SER A 175 2.40 -8.47 -23.86
C SER A 175 1.02 -9.14 -23.73
N SER A 176 0.15 -8.98 -24.74
CA SER A 176 -1.28 -9.33 -24.68
C SER A 176 -1.66 -10.62 -25.42
N SER A 177 -0.71 -11.34 -26.02
CA SER A 177 -0.99 -12.62 -26.71
C SER A 177 -0.52 -13.80 -25.87
N GLU A 178 -1.48 -14.61 -25.44
CA GLU A 178 -1.36 -15.82 -24.60
C GLU A 178 -0.84 -17.07 -25.36
N GLN A 179 -0.30 -16.90 -26.56
CA GLN A 179 0.22 -18.02 -27.37
C GLN A 179 1.55 -17.63 -27.98
N ARG A 180 2.67 -18.04 -27.38
CA ARG A 180 4.00 -17.88 -27.97
C ARG A 180 4.93 -19.06 -27.71
N THR A 181 5.73 -19.35 -28.73
CA THR A 181 6.79 -20.35 -28.79
C THR A 181 7.95 -20.01 -27.84
N GLU A 182 8.69 -21.03 -27.39
CA GLU A 182 9.79 -20.91 -26.43
C GLU A 182 10.90 -19.96 -26.90
N GLU A 183 11.20 -19.93 -28.21
CA GLU A 183 12.22 -19.05 -28.80
C GLU A 183 11.79 -17.57 -28.80
N GLU A 184 10.52 -17.27 -29.06
CA GLU A 184 9.97 -15.91 -28.96
C GLU A 184 9.91 -15.47 -27.49
N ALA A 185 9.64 -16.39 -26.57
CA ALA A 185 9.67 -16.13 -25.14
C ALA A 185 11.09 -15.81 -24.65
N GLU A 186 12.13 -16.47 -25.16
CA GLU A 186 13.54 -16.19 -24.83
C GLU A 186 14.04 -14.85 -25.40
N GLN A 187 13.70 -14.55 -26.66
CA GLN A 187 14.04 -13.27 -27.28
C GLN A 187 13.28 -12.12 -26.62
N GLU A 188 12.00 -12.33 -26.27
CA GLU A 188 11.24 -11.41 -25.44
C GLU A 188 11.79 -11.30 -24.03
N GLU A 189 12.22 -12.36 -23.36
CA GLU A 189 12.87 -12.28 -22.04
C GLU A 189 14.13 -11.41 -22.13
N LYS A 190 14.98 -11.65 -23.13
CA LYS A 190 16.17 -10.82 -23.37
C LYS A 190 15.84 -9.36 -23.69
N ALA A 191 14.72 -9.09 -24.38
CA ALA A 191 14.22 -7.74 -24.67
C ALA A 191 13.52 -7.09 -23.47
N LYS A 192 12.78 -7.85 -22.66
CA LYS A 192 12.08 -7.45 -21.42
C LYS A 192 13.04 -7.10 -20.31
N LEU A 193 14.27 -7.62 -20.35
CA LEU A 193 15.37 -7.27 -19.45
C LEU A 193 16.26 -6.13 -19.97
N LYS A 194 15.87 -5.38 -21.01
CA LYS A 194 16.56 -4.14 -21.37
C LYS A 194 16.06 -3.00 -20.50
N LEU A 195 16.97 -2.16 -20.02
CA LEU A 195 16.63 -0.96 -19.29
C LEU A 195 16.06 0.09 -20.27
N PRO A 196 14.91 0.73 -19.98
CA PRO A 196 14.39 1.81 -20.80
C PRO A 196 15.30 3.04 -20.67
N PRO A 197 15.58 3.76 -21.77
CA PRO A 197 16.43 4.94 -21.77
C PRO A 197 15.66 6.15 -21.21
N LEU A 198 15.51 6.21 -19.88
CA LEU A 198 14.73 7.25 -19.19
C LEU A 198 15.59 8.38 -18.58
N ILE A 199 16.89 8.12 -18.41
CA ILE A 199 17.85 9.01 -17.75
C ILE A 199 18.98 9.31 -18.74
N HIS A 200 19.67 8.28 -19.23
CA HIS A 200 20.70 8.41 -20.24
C HIS A 200 20.26 7.86 -21.61
N PRO A 201 20.56 8.58 -22.73
CA PRO A 201 21.16 9.92 -22.78
C PRO A 201 20.20 10.99 -22.23
N THR A 202 20.75 12.04 -21.62
CA THR A 202 19.94 13.11 -21.05
C THR A 202 19.13 13.79 -22.16
N PRO A 203 17.79 13.79 -22.08
CA PRO A 203 16.96 14.35 -23.14
C PRO A 203 17.17 15.85 -23.25
N THR A 204 17.21 16.36 -24.48
CA THR A 204 17.33 17.80 -24.74
C THR A 204 16.05 18.52 -24.30
N GLU A 205 16.13 19.79 -23.89
CA GLU A 205 14.94 20.58 -23.47
C GLU A 205 13.81 20.58 -24.52
N LYS A 206 14.17 20.57 -25.82
CA LYS A 206 13.20 20.47 -26.93
C LYS A 206 12.47 19.14 -26.91
N GLN A 207 13.18 18.02 -26.74
CA GLN A 207 12.59 16.68 -26.66
C GLN A 207 11.66 16.56 -25.44
N LEU A 208 12.07 17.10 -24.29
CA LEU A 208 11.22 17.13 -23.09
C LEU A 208 9.93 17.95 -23.30
N LYS A 209 9.97 19.00 -24.12
CA LYS A 209 8.79 19.85 -24.40
C LYS A 209 7.88 19.22 -25.45
N GLU A 210 8.44 18.75 -26.55
CA GLU A 210 7.72 18.36 -27.77
C GLU A 210 7.37 16.86 -27.84
N GLU A 211 8.24 15.98 -27.33
CA GLU A 211 8.12 14.52 -27.52
C GLU A 211 7.51 13.82 -26.28
N TYR A 212 7.74 14.36 -25.08
CA TYR A 212 7.30 13.72 -23.84
C TYR A 212 5.85 14.08 -23.48
N ASP A 213 5.05 13.07 -23.17
CA ASP A 213 3.73 13.26 -22.56
C ASP A 213 3.83 13.84 -21.13
N LYS A 214 2.75 14.47 -20.63
CA LYS A 214 2.64 14.96 -19.24
C LYS A 214 3.10 13.94 -18.18
N PRO A 215 2.64 12.67 -18.16
CA PRO A 215 3.13 11.66 -17.23
C PRO A 215 4.61 11.33 -17.43
N SER A 216 5.09 11.29 -18.68
CA SER A 216 6.49 11.01 -18.99
C SER A 216 7.41 12.10 -18.46
N LYS A 217 6.99 13.37 -18.53
CA LYS A 217 7.71 14.51 -17.92
C LYS A 217 7.78 14.39 -16.41
N ARG A 218 6.65 14.11 -15.75
CA ARG A 218 6.60 13.93 -14.29
C ARG A 218 7.48 12.77 -13.83
N ARG A 219 7.48 11.66 -14.57
CA ARG A 219 8.38 10.52 -14.31
C ARG A 219 9.85 10.92 -14.39
N HIS A 220 10.24 11.66 -15.43
CA HIS A 220 11.61 12.12 -15.59
C HIS A 220 12.04 13.09 -14.48
N GLU A 221 11.17 14.03 -14.10
CA GLU A 221 11.40 14.96 -12.98
C GLU A 221 11.71 14.20 -11.67
N ILE A 222 10.90 13.19 -11.34
CA ILE A 222 11.10 12.38 -10.12
C ILE A 222 12.40 11.56 -10.21
N LEU A 223 12.75 11.03 -11.39
CA LEU A 223 14.02 10.31 -11.58
C LEU A 223 15.23 11.22 -11.35
N LEU A 224 15.18 12.48 -11.81
CA LEU A 224 16.22 13.46 -11.54
C LEU A 224 16.32 13.82 -10.06
N GLU A 225 15.18 14.03 -9.40
CA GLU A 225 15.13 14.27 -7.95
C GLU A 225 15.77 13.11 -7.18
N ILE A 226 15.44 11.86 -7.54
CA ILE A 226 16.03 10.67 -6.90
C ILE A 226 17.53 10.56 -7.17
N SER A 227 17.98 10.85 -8.39
CA SER A 227 19.42 10.90 -8.71
C SER A 227 20.15 11.91 -7.83
N GLN A 228 19.57 13.10 -7.61
CA GLN A 228 20.12 14.10 -6.69
C GLN A 228 20.13 13.59 -5.23
N LEU A 229 19.04 13.00 -4.76
CA LEU A 229 18.97 12.45 -3.40
C LEU A 229 19.96 11.30 -3.15
N MET A 230 20.27 10.50 -4.18
CA MET A 230 21.32 9.48 -4.13
C MET A 230 22.72 10.11 -4.05
N LYS A 231 22.98 11.16 -4.83
CA LYS A 231 24.24 11.92 -4.78
C LYS A 231 24.45 12.61 -3.43
N ASP A 232 23.37 13.13 -2.84
CA ASP A 232 23.34 13.71 -1.50
C ASP A 232 23.51 12.65 -0.39
N GLY A 233 23.46 11.35 -0.71
CA GLY A 233 23.52 10.25 0.26
C GLY A 233 22.27 10.10 1.14
N LYS A 234 21.16 10.79 0.81
CA LYS A 234 19.87 10.63 1.50
C LYS A 234 19.18 9.32 1.10
N LEU A 235 19.39 8.89 -0.14
CA LEU A 235 18.92 7.60 -0.65
C LEU A 235 20.11 6.66 -0.88
N SER A 236 19.84 5.36 -0.78
CA SER A 236 20.86 4.33 -0.96
C SER A 236 21.37 4.25 -2.40
N ASN A 237 22.68 4.09 -2.53
CA ASN A 237 23.35 3.80 -3.79
C ASN A 237 23.31 2.30 -4.16
N THR A 238 22.88 1.43 -3.24
CA THR A 238 22.75 -0.02 -3.46
C THR A 238 21.39 -0.55 -2.96
N PRO A 239 20.27 -0.04 -3.51
CA PRO A 239 18.93 -0.42 -3.06
C PRO A 239 18.65 -1.93 -3.17
N GLU A 240 19.33 -2.63 -4.07
CA GLU A 240 19.24 -4.08 -4.24
C GLU A 240 19.74 -4.89 -3.03
N GLU A 241 20.66 -4.33 -2.25
CA GLU A 241 21.23 -4.99 -1.08
C GLU A 241 20.39 -4.73 0.17
N GLU A 242 19.87 -3.52 0.32
CA GLU A 242 19.00 -3.15 1.44
C GLU A 242 17.74 -4.00 1.47
N ILE A 243 17.09 -4.23 0.33
CA ILE A 243 15.92 -5.12 0.25
C ILE A 243 16.27 -6.56 0.71
N LYS A 244 17.48 -7.04 0.41
CA LYS A 244 17.91 -8.37 0.87
C LYS A 244 18.14 -8.36 2.38
N LYS A 245 18.77 -7.31 2.92
CA LYS A 245 19.00 -7.13 4.35
C LYS A 245 17.68 -7.06 5.11
N GLU A 246 16.73 -6.24 4.66
CA GLU A 246 15.39 -6.12 5.24
C GLU A 246 14.64 -7.46 5.25
N LYS A 247 14.70 -8.21 4.14
CA LYS A 247 14.10 -9.55 4.09
C LYS A 247 14.74 -10.50 5.08
N ASN A 248 16.06 -10.50 5.18
CA ASN A 248 16.78 -11.35 6.13
C ASN A 248 16.43 -10.98 7.58
N ILE A 249 16.32 -9.68 7.90
CA ILE A 249 15.90 -9.19 9.22
C ILE A 249 14.46 -9.62 9.53
N SER A 250 13.55 -9.50 8.55
CA SER A 250 12.16 -9.95 8.70
C SER A 250 12.07 -11.46 8.97
N LEU A 251 12.80 -12.28 8.23
CA LEU A 251 12.87 -13.73 8.45
C LEU A 251 13.42 -14.07 9.84
N LEU A 252 14.51 -13.42 10.25
CA LEU A 252 15.11 -13.57 11.59
C LEU A 252 14.14 -13.16 12.71
N SER A 253 13.31 -12.14 12.50
CA SER A 253 12.29 -11.72 13.49
C SER A 253 11.15 -12.73 13.59
N HIS A 254 10.76 -13.35 12.47
CA HIS A 254 9.73 -14.38 12.44
C HIS A 254 10.21 -15.66 13.15
N GLU A 255 11.45 -16.08 12.94
CA GLU A 255 12.04 -17.24 13.62
C GLU A 255 12.14 -17.03 15.14
N ARG A 256 12.59 -15.84 15.60
CA ARG A 256 12.65 -15.53 17.04
C ARG A 256 11.27 -15.51 17.71
N SER A 257 10.23 -15.12 16.97
CA SER A 257 8.85 -15.14 17.48
C SER A 257 8.28 -16.56 17.56
N ALA A 258 8.71 -17.47 16.68
CA ALA A 258 8.35 -18.88 16.72
C ALA A 258 9.04 -19.65 17.86
N THR A 259 10.29 -19.30 18.21
CA THR A 259 11.05 -19.97 19.28
C THR A 259 10.69 -19.53 20.70
N LYS A 260 9.88 -18.48 20.88
CA LYS A 260 9.52 -17.94 22.21
C LYS A 260 8.16 -18.45 22.72
N GLY A 261 7.57 -19.40 22.01
CA GLY A 261 6.24 -19.95 22.28
C GLY A 261 6.22 -21.40 22.72
N ASP A 262 7.24 -21.93 23.41
CA ASP A 262 7.07 -23.08 24.31
C ASP A 262 8.34 -23.31 25.15
N LYS A 263 8.25 -23.05 26.45
CA LYS A 263 9.10 -23.63 27.52
C LYS A 263 8.65 -23.02 28.85
N LYS A 264 7.49 -23.48 29.32
CA LYS A 264 7.19 -23.50 30.75
C LYS A 264 7.91 -24.73 31.29
N VAL A 265 9.08 -24.52 31.91
CA VAL A 265 9.79 -25.56 32.65
C VAL A 265 9.09 -25.64 34.00
N ASP A 266 8.20 -26.62 34.16
CA ASP A 266 7.79 -27.07 35.49
C ASP A 266 8.88 -28.05 35.98
N GLU A 267 9.55 -27.63 37.04
CA GLU A 267 10.59 -28.32 37.80
C GLU A 267 9.90 -29.41 38.64
N VAL A 268 10.15 -30.68 38.32
CA VAL A 268 9.76 -31.83 39.16
C VAL A 268 11.00 -32.69 39.37
N ALA A 269 11.29 -32.88 40.64
CA ALA A 269 12.46 -33.53 41.19
C ALA A 269 12.63 -34.99 40.76
N GLU A 270 13.89 -35.40 40.73
CA GLU A 270 14.41 -36.73 40.48
C GLU A 270 13.87 -37.76 41.49
N GLU A 271 13.30 -38.85 41.00
CA GLU A 271 13.34 -40.15 41.66
C GLU A 271 13.91 -41.14 40.64
N GLU A 272 15.12 -41.61 40.94
CA GLU A 272 15.83 -42.68 40.23
C GLU A 272 15.18 -44.02 40.63
N ASP A 273 14.52 -44.69 39.69
CA ASP A 273 14.09 -46.09 39.85
C ASP A 273 14.94 -46.98 38.93
N ASP A 274 16.00 -47.53 39.53
CA ASP A 274 16.82 -48.64 39.06
C ASP A 274 15.96 -49.91 38.87
N PHE A 275 15.35 -50.04 37.70
CA PHE A 275 14.52 -51.19 37.34
C PHE A 275 15.04 -51.91 36.09
N PHE A 276 16.32 -52.31 36.04
CA PHE A 276 16.74 -53.45 35.21
C PHE A 276 18.13 -53.93 35.63
N GLU A 277 18.17 -54.70 36.72
CA GLU A 277 19.26 -55.62 37.02
C GLU A 277 18.71 -57.06 36.96
N SER A 278 19.35 -57.86 36.08
CA SER A 278 19.51 -59.32 36.08
C SER A 278 18.31 -60.28 36.06
N ASP A 279 18.36 -61.14 35.03
CA ASP A 279 18.11 -62.60 34.97
C ASP A 279 17.23 -62.90 33.73
N GLU A 280 17.66 -63.61 32.69
CA GLU A 280 18.42 -64.86 32.61
C GLU A 280 19.03 -65.05 31.20
#